data_AF-A0A737NVQ4-F1
#
_entry.id   AF-A0A737NVQ4-F1
#
_cell.length_a   1.000
_cell.length_b   1.000
_cell.length_c   1.000
_cell.angle_alpha   90.00
_cell.angle_beta   90.00
_cell.angle_gamma   90.00
#
_symmetry.space_group_name_H-M   'P 1'
#
loop_
_entity.id
_entity.type
_entity.pdbx_description
1 polymer ?
#
loop_
_entity_poly.entity_id
_entity_poly.type
_entity_poly.pdbx_seq_one_letter_code
_entity_poly.pdbx_strand_id
1 'polypeptide(L)'
;MSSGLYLSMSLPCEIFSTVHRFENYYIDDMQYGDMDDGDFQQLGLVDISMRVDPFKCLQFETMYSFNTHALDFAPQKLQGRPISRQQCADIMFDEMKELSSQFASGQYAPLIGKLIDHFH
;
A
#
# COMPACT_ATOMS: atom_id res chain seq x y z
N MET A 1 -41.23 22.65 -35.37
CA MET A 1 -39.89 22.10 -35.68
C MET A 1 -39.09 22.22 -34.39
N SER A 2 -38.71 21.09 -33.79
CA SER A 2 -38.08 21.06 -32.47
C SER A 2 -36.59 21.37 -32.61
N SER A 3 -36.14 22.50 -32.10
CA SER A 3 -34.72 22.86 -32.05
C SER A 3 -34.05 22.05 -30.96
N GLY A 4 -33.33 20.99 -31.34
CA GLY A 4 -32.48 20.23 -30.43
C GLY A 4 -31.36 21.12 -29.90
N LEU A 5 -31.35 21.35 -28.58
CA LEU A 5 -30.22 21.97 -27.88
C LEU A 5 -29.07 20.97 -27.87
N TYR A 6 -28.11 21.12 -28.78
CA TYR A 6 -26.86 20.37 -28.71
C TYR A 6 -26.04 20.89 -27.52
N LEU A 7 -25.80 20.03 -26.53
CA LEU A 7 -24.78 20.31 -25.51
C LEU A 7 -23.42 20.36 -26.22
N SER A 8 -22.85 21.56 -26.28
CA SER A 8 -21.51 21.83 -26.80
C SER A 8 -20.57 22.03 -25.62
N MET A 9 -19.48 21.27 -25.56
CA MET A 9 -18.41 21.42 -24.56
C MET A 9 -17.08 21.52 -25.30
N SER A 10 -16.29 22.55 -24.97
CA SER A 10 -14.92 22.71 -25.49
C SER A 10 -13.94 21.88 -24.67
N LEU A 11 -13.11 21.08 -25.33
CA LEU A 11 -12.10 20.25 -24.68
C LEU A 11 -10.70 20.91 -24.71
N PRO A 12 -9.88 20.73 -23.64
CA PRO A 12 -10.20 20.00 -22.40
C PRO A 12 -11.15 20.80 -21.48
N CYS A 13 -12.06 20.11 -20.79
CA CYS A 13 -13.00 20.67 -19.82
C CYS A 13 -12.87 19.93 -18.49
N GLU A 14 -12.79 20.69 -17.40
CA GLU A 14 -12.79 20.14 -16.03
C GLU A 14 -14.22 19.79 -15.63
N ILE A 15 -14.48 18.51 -15.39
CA ILE A 15 -15.81 17.99 -15.09
C ILE A 15 -16.04 17.85 -13.58
N PHE A 16 -14.95 17.68 -12.84
CA PHE A 16 -14.92 17.57 -11.38
C PHE A 16 -13.56 18.03 -10.88
N SER A 17 -13.56 18.76 -9.77
CA SER A 17 -12.36 19.15 -9.05
C SER A 17 -12.60 19.03 -7.55
N THR A 18 -11.54 18.73 -6.81
CA THR A 18 -11.61 18.68 -5.35
C THR A 18 -11.77 20.10 -4.79
N VAL A 19 -12.57 20.27 -3.74
CA VAL A 19 -12.80 21.58 -3.09
C VAL A 19 -11.49 22.22 -2.63
N HIS A 20 -10.58 21.38 -2.12
CA HIS A 20 -9.24 21.77 -1.76
C HIS A 20 -8.25 21.17 -2.75
N ARG A 21 -7.17 21.89 -3.00
CA ARG A 21 -6.05 21.38 -3.80
C ARG A 21 -5.53 20.08 -3.18
N PHE A 22 -5.27 19.09 -4.02
CA PHE A 22 -4.51 17.89 -3.64
C PHE A 22 -3.17 18.33 -3.01
N GLU A 23 -2.83 17.79 -1.83
CA GLU A 23 -1.68 18.19 -0.98
C GLU A 23 -1.81 19.53 -0.23
N ASN A 24 -3.03 20.03 0.03
CA ASN A 24 -3.20 21.15 0.96
C ASN A 24 -3.10 20.68 2.43
N TYR A 25 -1.88 20.62 2.96
CA TYR A 25 -1.58 20.20 4.34
C TYR A 25 -2.20 21.09 5.45
N TYR A 26 -2.84 22.20 5.10
CA TYR A 26 -3.52 23.08 6.07
C TYR A 26 -5.00 22.73 6.30
N ILE A 27 -5.53 21.72 5.58
CA ILE A 27 -6.92 21.25 5.75
C ILE A 27 -6.95 20.05 6.71
N ASP A 28 -7.94 20.04 7.60
CA ASP A 28 -8.12 19.04 8.66
C ASP A 28 -7.93 17.59 8.17
N ASP A 29 -8.62 17.21 7.10
CA ASP A 29 -8.54 15.86 6.51
C ASP A 29 -7.15 15.48 5.95
N MET A 30 -6.26 16.46 5.71
CA MET A 30 -4.90 16.25 5.19
C MET A 30 -3.81 16.41 6.26
N GLN A 31 -4.19 16.68 7.52
CA GLN A 31 -3.25 16.89 8.65
C GLN A 31 -2.90 15.61 9.42
N TYR A 32 -3.68 14.55 9.26
CA TYR A 32 -3.57 13.31 10.07
C TYR A 32 -3.20 12.07 9.23
N GLY A 33 -2.59 12.27 8.06
CA GLY A 33 -2.28 11.18 7.12
C GLY A 33 -0.93 10.51 7.33
N ASP A 34 0.08 11.27 7.77
CA ASP A 34 1.45 10.78 7.88
C ASP A 34 1.71 10.27 9.30
N MET A 35 2.05 8.99 9.40
CA MET A 35 2.51 8.35 10.64
C MET A 35 4.03 8.16 10.57
N ASP A 36 4.71 8.43 11.68
CA ASP A 36 6.12 8.09 11.83
C ASP A 36 6.31 6.72 12.51
N ASP A 37 7.56 6.25 12.57
CA ASP A 37 7.91 4.96 13.16
C ASP A 37 7.41 4.81 14.62
N GLY A 38 7.39 5.92 15.38
CA GLY A 38 6.92 5.97 16.75
C GLY A 38 5.40 5.80 16.85
N ASP A 39 4.65 6.33 15.90
CA ASP A 39 3.19 6.14 15.83
C ASP A 39 2.83 4.66 15.62
N PHE A 40 3.52 3.96 14.72
CA PHE A 40 3.32 2.52 14.51
C PHE A 40 3.60 1.71 15.78
N GLN A 41 4.66 2.06 16.52
CA GLN A 41 4.99 1.40 17.78
C GLN A 41 3.92 1.63 18.86
N GLN A 42 3.38 2.85 18.97
CA GLN A 42 2.31 3.18 19.91
C GLN A 42 1.01 2.41 19.59
N LEU A 43 0.74 2.17 18.31
CA LEU A 43 -0.39 1.37 17.85
C LEU A 43 -0.16 -0.16 17.97
N GLY A 44 1.05 -0.58 18.34
CA GLY A 44 1.43 -2.00 18.41
C GLY A 44 1.62 -2.66 17.03
N LEU A 45 1.76 -1.86 15.97
CA LEU A 45 1.98 -2.30 14.60
C LEU A 45 3.46 -2.63 14.36
N VAL A 46 3.92 -3.72 14.97
CA VAL A 46 5.33 -4.16 14.93
C VAL A 46 5.61 -5.26 13.91
N ASP A 47 4.57 -5.87 13.34
CA ASP A 47 4.67 -6.97 12.37
C ASP A 47 4.02 -6.57 11.04
N ILE A 48 4.70 -5.66 10.32
CA ILE A 48 4.17 -5.01 9.11
C ILE A 48 4.44 -5.87 7.86
N SER A 49 5.56 -6.59 7.83
CA SER A 49 6.01 -7.38 6.68
C SER A 49 6.57 -8.72 7.13
N MET A 50 6.28 -9.78 6.37
CA MET A 50 6.86 -11.10 6.58
C MET A 50 8.26 -11.21 5.96
N ARG A 51 8.67 -10.24 5.14
CA ARG A 51 9.90 -10.26 4.35
C ARG A 51 10.97 -9.30 4.87
N VAL A 52 10.58 -8.17 5.44
CA VAL A 52 11.50 -7.12 5.92
C VAL A 52 11.09 -6.54 7.28
N ASP A 53 12.08 -6.04 8.04
CA ASP A 53 11.88 -5.11 9.15
C ASP A 53 12.00 -3.68 8.59
N PRO A 54 10.88 -2.93 8.46
CA PRO A 54 10.89 -1.59 7.87
C PRO A 54 11.58 -0.55 8.75
N PHE A 55 11.51 -0.71 10.07
CA PHE A 55 12.12 0.21 11.03
C PHE A 55 13.65 0.15 11.00
N LYS A 56 14.21 -0.99 10.58
CA LYS A 56 15.66 -1.22 10.52
C LYS A 56 16.20 -1.40 9.11
N CYS A 57 15.34 -1.43 8.09
CA CYS A 57 15.69 -1.78 6.72
C CYS A 57 16.49 -3.09 6.65
N LEU A 58 15.98 -4.14 7.30
CA LEU A 58 16.57 -5.48 7.28
C LEU A 58 15.67 -6.42 6.49
N GLN A 59 16.21 -7.18 5.55
CA GLN A 59 15.48 -8.28 4.92
C GLN A 59 15.72 -9.56 5.68
N PHE A 60 14.65 -10.24 6.09
CA PHE A 60 14.75 -11.48 6.83
C PHE A 60 15.34 -12.58 5.93
N GLU A 61 16.30 -13.35 6.46
CA GLU A 61 16.73 -14.58 5.82
C GLU A 61 15.66 -15.65 6.09
N THR A 62 14.77 -15.89 5.11
CA THR A 62 13.81 -16.98 5.19
C THR A 62 14.52 -18.33 5.15
N MET A 63 14.93 -18.85 6.30
CA MET A 63 15.05 -20.29 6.49
C MET A 63 13.67 -20.84 6.82
N TYR A 64 12.99 -21.41 5.82
CA TYR A 64 11.84 -22.28 6.06
C TYR A 64 12.31 -23.56 6.74
N SER A 65 12.57 -23.53 8.05
CA SER A 65 12.69 -24.76 8.83
C SER A 65 11.29 -25.18 9.26
N PHE A 66 10.69 -26.11 8.51
CA PHE A 66 9.50 -26.82 8.97
C PHE A 66 9.88 -27.64 10.21
N ASN A 67 9.51 -27.17 11.40
CA ASN A 67 9.60 -27.98 12.60
C ASN A 67 8.32 -28.84 12.70
N THR A 68 8.40 -30.09 12.24
CA THR A 68 7.30 -31.05 12.26
C THR A 68 6.80 -31.43 13.65
N HIS A 69 7.46 -30.99 14.73
CA HIS A 69 7.09 -31.31 16.11
C HIS A 69 6.23 -30.26 16.81
N ALA A 70 6.13 -29.03 16.25
CA ALA A 70 5.23 -28.01 16.76
C ALA A 70 4.26 -27.62 15.63
N LEU A 71 2.96 -27.81 15.84
CA LEU A 71 1.91 -27.23 14.99
C LEU A 71 1.84 -25.70 15.18
N ASP A 72 2.97 -25.03 15.11
CA ASP A 72 3.12 -23.62 15.42
C ASP A 72 4.00 -22.97 14.35
N PHE A 73 3.41 -22.07 13.57
CA PHE A 73 4.09 -21.28 12.56
C PHE A 73 4.74 -20.06 13.23
N ALA A 74 5.60 -20.29 14.21
CA ALA A 74 6.40 -19.20 14.77
C ALA A 74 7.60 -18.95 13.83
N PRO A 75 7.64 -17.85 13.05
CA PRO A 75 8.83 -17.50 12.30
C PRO A 75 9.94 -17.23 13.31
N GLN A 76 10.96 -18.10 13.35
CA GLN A 76 12.22 -17.78 14.02
C GLN A 76 12.85 -16.64 13.21
N LYS A 77 12.68 -15.39 13.66
CA LYS A 77 13.31 -14.20 13.04
C LYS A 77 14.83 -14.31 13.20
N LEU A 78 15.46 -15.06 12.30
CA LEU A 78 16.92 -15.11 12.11
C LEU A 78 17.40 -13.75 11.60
N GLN A 79 18.67 -13.45 11.87
CA GLN A 79 19.29 -12.17 11.55
C GLN A 79 19.01 -11.74 10.11
N GLY A 80 18.55 -10.50 9.94
CA GLY A 80 18.24 -9.94 8.62
C GLY A 80 19.45 -9.28 7.99
N ARG A 81 19.54 -9.34 6.65
CA ARG A 81 20.55 -8.60 5.88
C ARG A 81 20.16 -7.13 5.74
N PRO A 82 21.06 -6.15 5.95
CA PRO A 82 20.78 -4.76 5.66
C PRO A 82 20.47 -4.53 4.18
N ILE A 83 19.45 -3.74 3.89
CA ILE A 83 19.04 -3.34 2.54
C ILE A 83 18.85 -1.82 2.48
N SER A 84 18.78 -1.26 1.26
CA SER A 84 18.48 0.17 1.11
C SER A 84 17.02 0.47 1.46
N ARG A 85 16.73 1.73 1.82
CA ARG A 85 15.36 2.19 2.08
C ARG A 85 14.44 1.97 0.87
N GLN A 86 14.95 2.23 -0.34
CA GLN A 86 14.20 2.00 -1.57
C GLN A 86 13.87 0.52 -1.73
N GLN A 87 14.86 -0.37 -1.58
CA GLN A 87 14.63 -1.81 -1.67
C GLN A 87 13.63 -2.31 -0.61
N CYS A 88 13.67 -1.73 0.60
CA CYS A 88 12.73 -2.06 1.65
C CYS A 88 11.29 -1.67 1.27
N ALA A 89 11.11 -0.45 0.74
CA ALA A 89 9.83 0.03 0.23
C ALA A 89 9.32 -0.82 -0.94
N ASP A 90 10.19 -1.15 -1.91
CA ASP A 90 9.85 -1.99 -3.07
C ASP A 90 9.34 -3.37 -2.60
N ILE A 91 10.03 -4.01 -1.66
CA ILE A 91 9.62 -5.32 -1.13
C ILE A 91 8.27 -5.25 -0.41
N MET A 92 8.03 -4.21 0.41
CA MET A 92 6.75 -4.03 1.09
C MET A 92 5.61 -3.75 0.11
N PHE A 93 5.86 -2.97 -0.93
CA PHE A 93 4.87 -2.66 -1.96
C PHE A 93 4.48 -3.92 -2.74
N ASP A 94 5.46 -4.72 -3.14
CA ASP A 94 5.22 -6.02 -3.79
C ASP A 94 4.45 -6.98 -2.89
N GLU A 95 4.78 -7.05 -1.60
CA GLU A 95 4.07 -7.87 -0.62
C GLU A 95 2.61 -7.40 -0.43
N MET A 96 2.38 -6.10 -0.27
CA MET A 96 1.04 -5.52 -0.19
C MET A 96 0.22 -5.85 -1.44
N LYS A 97 0.80 -5.70 -2.63
CA LYS A 97 0.14 -6.05 -3.89
C LYS A 97 -0.24 -7.53 -3.94
N GLU A 98 0.67 -8.43 -3.56
CA GLU A 98 0.41 -9.87 -3.51
C GLU A 98 -0.73 -10.20 -2.54
N LEU A 99 -0.68 -9.68 -1.32
CA LEU A 99 -1.68 -9.92 -0.28
C LEU A 99 -3.05 -9.32 -0.61
N SER A 100 -3.08 -8.18 -1.32
CA SER A 100 -4.33 -7.53 -1.74
C SER A 100 -5.23 -8.44 -2.58
N SER A 101 -4.63 -9.38 -3.33
CA SER A 101 -5.37 -10.32 -4.18
C SER A 101 -6.32 -11.22 -3.38
N GLN A 102 -6.03 -11.49 -2.10
CA GLN A 102 -6.89 -12.29 -1.22
C GLN A 102 -8.20 -11.58 -0.88
N PHE A 103 -8.21 -10.24 -0.96
CA PHE A 103 -9.37 -9.40 -0.71
C PHE A 103 -10.08 -8.96 -2.00
N ALA A 104 -9.52 -9.31 -3.16
CA ALA A 104 -10.11 -9.01 -4.46
C ALA A 104 -11.20 -10.04 -4.79
N SER A 105 -12.43 -9.58 -5.03
CA SER A 105 -13.56 -10.45 -5.37
C SER A 105 -14.45 -9.85 -6.46
N GLY A 106 -15.24 -10.71 -7.12
CA GLY A 106 -16.16 -10.32 -8.19
C GLY A 106 -15.50 -10.02 -9.53
N GLN A 107 -16.29 -9.52 -10.47
CA GLN A 107 -15.89 -9.35 -11.88
C GLN A 107 -14.75 -8.36 -12.11
N TYR A 108 -14.49 -7.50 -11.13
CA TYR A 108 -13.46 -6.46 -11.18
C TYR A 108 -12.21 -6.81 -10.36
N ALA A 109 -12.13 -7.99 -9.74
CA ALA A 109 -10.97 -8.41 -8.98
C ALA A 109 -9.62 -8.24 -9.72
N PRO A 110 -9.52 -8.53 -11.04
CA PRO A 110 -8.27 -8.31 -11.79
C PRO A 110 -7.88 -6.84 -11.95
N LEU A 111 -8.79 -5.88 -11.73
CA LEU A 111 -8.48 -4.46 -11.82
C LEU A 111 -7.71 -3.95 -10.61
N ILE A 112 -7.91 -4.54 -9.42
CA ILE A 112 -7.24 -4.08 -8.19
C ILE A 112 -5.72 -4.16 -8.35
N GLY A 113 -5.20 -5.29 -8.83
CA GLY A 113 -3.75 -5.44 -9.07
C GLY A 113 -3.23 -4.46 -10.12
N LYS A 114 -4.01 -4.18 -11.18
CA LYS A 114 -3.64 -3.21 -12.22
C LYS A 114 -3.63 -1.78 -11.70
N LEU A 115 -4.57 -1.42 -10.82
CA LEU A 115 -4.62 -0.10 -10.19
C LEU A 115 -3.43 0.10 -9.26
N ILE A 116 -3.09 -0.93 -8.47
CA ILE A 116 -1.91 -0.89 -7.61
C ILE A 116 -0.64 -0.75 -8.46
N ASP A 117 -0.55 -1.43 -9.60
CA ASP A 117 0.58 -1.28 -10.54
C ASP A 117 0.80 0.15 -11.07
N HIS A 118 -0.20 1.04 -10.94
CA HIS A 118 -0.05 2.44 -11.34
C HIS A 118 0.51 3.34 -10.23
N PHE A 119 0.68 2.85 -9.00
CA PHE A 119 1.19 3.64 -7.89
C PHE A 119 2.72 3.68 -7.79
N HIS A 120 3.43 2.83 -8.54
CA HIS A 120 4.88 2.68 -8.50
C HIS A 120 5.53 2.92 -9.86
#